data_AF-A0A9N7VXD8-F1
#
_entry.id   AF-A0A9N7VXD8-F1
#
_cell.length_a   1.000
_cell.length_b   1.000
_cell.length_c   1.000
_cell.angle_alpha   90.00
_cell.angle_beta   90.00
_cell.angle_gamma   90.00
#
_symmetry.space_group_name_H-M   'P 1'
#
loop_
_entity.id
_entity.type
_entity.pdbx_description
1 polymer ?
#
loop_
_entity_poly.entity_id
_entity_poly.type
_entity_poly.pdbx_seq_one_letter_code
_entity_poly.pdbx_strand_id
1 'polypeptide(L)'
;MKKRIYHALKVTAPQLGTLMGVYMPCIQNIFGVILFLRMTWLVGIGGVIGTFLIVFMCCSTTMLTAISMSAIATNGVVPAGGAYYMISRSLGPEFGGAVGICFYLGTTYAGAMYILGAIELLLIYIYPGAAIFPLEGLEGAEAEAALLNNMRVYGTILLTSMATVVFVGVKYVNKLALVFLACVILSILAVYAGVIKTAVDPPDFPVCLLGNRTLVWKTFDVCAKTVESANGTVTTQLWSMFCDSSPPQRHLRQVLRRKQPDSGPGHPGGHEWNPGSAFWFGKRGVMGSVYRSFVFQLKNLFGNYYEKGDLIARKYMDSVEEQDQPLTNSNRYVLADIASFFTLLVGIYFPSVTGIMAGSNRSGDLRDAQKSIPVGTIAAITTTSIVCILSLLPPAG
;
A
#
# COMPACT_ATOMS: atom_id res chain seq x y z
N MET A 1 -1.00 15.20 -58.56
CA MET A 1 -2.12 15.67 -57.70
C MET A 1 -2.06 15.13 -56.27
N LYS A 2 -1.79 13.83 -56.03
CA LYS A 2 -1.67 13.23 -54.68
C LYS A 2 -0.67 13.92 -53.72
N LYS A 3 0.51 14.35 -54.21
CA LYS A 3 1.54 15.00 -53.35
C LYS A 3 1.17 16.40 -52.82
N ARG A 4 0.27 17.15 -53.49
CA ARG A 4 -0.16 18.49 -53.02
C ARG A 4 -1.28 18.45 -51.98
N ILE A 5 -2.04 17.35 -51.91
CA ILE A 5 -3.11 17.19 -50.91
C ILE A 5 -2.53 16.86 -49.52
N TYR A 6 -1.39 16.16 -49.45
CA TYR A 6 -0.71 15.86 -48.18
C TYR A 6 -0.17 17.10 -47.44
N HIS A 7 0.13 18.19 -48.16
CA HIS A 7 0.61 19.42 -47.52
C HIS A 7 -0.51 20.29 -46.93
N ALA A 8 -1.77 20.09 -47.36
CA ALA A 8 -2.91 20.89 -46.90
C ALA A 8 -3.61 20.31 -45.65
N LEU A 9 -3.27 19.10 -45.23
CA LEU A 9 -3.80 18.43 -44.03
C LEU A 9 -2.75 18.27 -42.92
N LYS A 10 -1.78 19.20 -42.84
CA LYS A 10 -1.03 19.36 -41.58
C LYS A 10 -1.94 20.06 -40.59
N VAL A 11 -2.91 19.32 -40.05
CA VAL A 11 -3.53 19.68 -38.78
C VAL A 11 -2.37 19.89 -37.83
N THR A 12 -2.13 21.13 -37.42
CA THR A 12 -1.09 21.49 -36.46
C THR A 12 -1.53 20.94 -35.10
N ALA A 13 -1.44 19.62 -34.93
CA ALA A 13 -1.63 18.99 -33.64
C ALA A 13 -0.58 19.61 -32.69
N PRO A 14 -0.98 20.06 -31.49
CA PRO A 14 -0.04 20.61 -30.53
C PRO A 14 1.02 19.54 -30.24
N GLN A 15 2.26 19.83 -30.62
CA GLN A 15 3.34 18.87 -30.50
C GLN A 15 3.77 18.76 -29.04
N LEU A 16 3.31 17.73 -28.35
CA LEU A 16 3.71 17.41 -26.99
C LEU A 16 5.20 17.09 -26.95
N GLY A 17 5.91 17.64 -25.97
CA GLY A 17 7.29 17.27 -25.67
C GLY A 17 7.38 15.99 -24.85
N THR A 18 8.60 15.46 -24.67
CA THR A 18 8.87 14.23 -23.92
C THR A 18 8.32 14.24 -22.49
N LEU A 19 8.43 15.37 -21.79
CA LEU A 19 8.01 15.50 -20.39
C LEU A 19 6.49 15.36 -20.24
N MET A 20 5.71 16.21 -20.91
CA MET A 20 4.24 16.20 -20.79
C MET A 20 3.58 15.08 -21.59
N GLY A 21 4.20 14.64 -22.69
CA GLY A 21 3.63 13.66 -23.60
C GLY A 21 3.87 12.21 -23.19
N VAL A 22 5.00 11.91 -22.53
CA VAL A 22 5.41 10.54 -22.20
C VAL A 22 5.69 10.38 -20.70
N TYR A 23 6.60 11.19 -20.13
CA TYR A 23 7.06 11.02 -18.75
C TYR A 23 5.94 11.20 -17.72
N MET A 24 5.20 12.31 -17.76
CA MET A 24 4.12 12.60 -16.81
C MET A 24 3.00 11.53 -16.87
N PRO A 25 2.49 11.13 -18.06
CA PRO A 25 1.55 10.02 -18.16
C PRO A 25 2.09 8.67 -17.67
N CYS A 26 3.36 8.34 -17.93
CA CYS A 26 3.98 7.13 -17.40
C CYS A 26 4.01 7.14 -15.87
N ILE A 27 4.53 8.21 -15.28
CA ILE A 27 4.62 8.35 -13.83
C ILE A 27 3.23 8.29 -13.18
N GLN A 28 2.23 8.93 -13.77
CA GLN A 28 0.87 8.91 -13.24
C GLN A 28 0.25 7.50 -13.22
N ASN A 29 0.61 6.64 -14.19
CA ASN A 29 0.08 5.27 -14.25
C ASN A 29 0.92 4.27 -13.45
N ILE A 30 2.18 4.59 -13.13
CA ILE A 30 3.03 3.75 -12.26
C ILE A 30 2.76 4.10 -10.79
N PHE A 31 2.75 5.38 -10.41
CA PHE A 31 2.48 5.77 -9.02
C PHE A 31 1.00 5.66 -8.68
N GLY A 32 0.65 4.60 -7.96
CA GLY A 32 -0.66 4.41 -7.32
C GLY A 32 -0.59 4.54 -5.80
N VAL A 33 -1.71 4.94 -5.17
CA VAL A 33 -1.87 4.99 -3.70
C VAL A 33 -1.65 3.60 -3.07
N ILE A 34 -1.94 2.54 -3.83
CA ILE A 34 -1.75 1.14 -3.42
C ILE A 34 -0.27 0.85 -3.13
N LEU A 35 0.67 1.53 -3.79
CA LEU A 35 2.10 1.35 -3.57
C LEU A 35 2.47 1.64 -2.12
N PHE A 36 1.97 2.73 -1.52
CA PHE A 36 2.31 3.08 -0.14
C PHE A 36 1.53 2.30 0.92
N LEU A 37 0.24 2.04 0.66
CA LEU A 37 -0.61 1.30 1.62
C LEU A 37 -0.20 -0.16 1.76
N ARG A 38 0.20 -0.80 0.66
CA ARG A 38 0.57 -2.22 0.67
C ARG A 38 2.04 -2.44 0.99
N MET A 39 2.92 -1.43 0.84
CA MET A 39 4.35 -1.61 1.15
C MET A 39 4.62 -1.83 2.63
N THR A 40 3.90 -1.13 3.51
CA THR A 40 4.06 -1.29 4.96
C THR A 40 3.71 -2.71 5.39
N TRP A 41 2.63 -3.28 4.82
CA TRP A 41 2.23 -4.67 5.03
C TRP A 41 3.23 -5.66 4.42
N LEU A 42 3.72 -5.39 3.20
CA LEU A 42 4.71 -6.22 2.51
C LEU A 42 6.02 -6.33 3.31
N VAL A 43 6.53 -5.19 3.81
CA VAL A 43 7.72 -5.13 4.67
C VAL A 43 7.47 -5.81 6.01
N GLY A 44 6.26 -5.69 6.58
CA GLY A 44 5.89 -6.33 7.83
C GLY A 44 5.94 -7.86 7.79
N ILE A 45 5.50 -8.46 6.68
CA ILE A 45 5.46 -9.93 6.51
C ILE A 45 6.74 -10.45 5.86
N GLY A 46 7.15 -9.89 4.73
CA GLY A 46 8.32 -10.34 3.96
C GLY A 46 9.65 -9.94 4.57
N GLY A 47 9.64 -9.06 5.57
CA GLY A 47 10.85 -8.44 6.12
C GLY A 47 11.52 -7.50 5.11
N VAL A 48 12.58 -6.85 5.54
CA VAL A 48 13.32 -5.88 4.71
C VAL A 48 14.01 -6.57 3.54
N ILE A 49 14.72 -7.68 3.78
CA ILE A 49 15.48 -8.38 2.72
C ILE A 49 14.52 -8.98 1.69
N GLY A 50 13.47 -9.68 2.16
CA GLY A 50 12.48 -10.30 1.27
C GLY A 50 11.80 -9.27 0.39
N THR A 51 11.40 -8.14 0.97
CA THR A 51 10.78 -7.05 0.22
C THR A 51 11.73 -6.38 -0.76
N PHE A 52 12.99 -6.16 -0.37
CA PHE A 52 14.01 -5.60 -1.27
C PHE A 52 14.22 -6.48 -2.51
N LEU A 53 14.29 -7.81 -2.33
CA LEU A 53 14.38 -8.76 -3.44
C LEU A 53 13.17 -8.70 -4.38
N ILE A 54 11.95 -8.59 -3.81
CA ILE A 54 10.71 -8.47 -4.60
C ILE A 54 10.73 -7.20 -5.45
N VAL A 55 11.07 -6.05 -4.85
CA VAL A 55 11.15 -4.77 -5.57
C VAL A 55 12.19 -4.85 -6.68
N PHE A 56 13.38 -5.35 -6.37
CA PHE A 56 14.46 -5.46 -7.34
C PHE A 56 14.08 -6.35 -8.55
N MET A 57 13.44 -7.50 -8.30
CA MET A 57 12.96 -8.40 -9.34
C MET A 57 11.89 -7.74 -10.24
N CYS A 58 10.95 -6.99 -9.64
CA CYS A 58 9.89 -6.31 -10.37
C CYS A 58 10.43 -5.11 -11.19
N CYS A 59 11.34 -4.33 -10.62
CA CYS A 59 11.99 -3.21 -11.30
C CYS A 59 12.90 -3.67 -12.46
N SER A 60 13.63 -4.78 -12.30
CA SER A 60 14.47 -5.30 -13.39
C SER A 60 13.62 -5.81 -14.56
N THR A 61 12.51 -6.51 -14.27
CA THR A 61 11.56 -6.99 -15.29
C THR A 61 10.96 -5.84 -16.10
N THR A 62 10.52 -4.78 -15.43
CA THR A 62 9.92 -3.61 -16.09
C THR A 62 10.94 -2.78 -16.87
N MET A 63 12.17 -2.64 -16.36
CA MET A 63 13.26 -1.99 -17.08
C MET A 63 13.65 -2.75 -18.36
N LEU A 64 13.78 -4.07 -18.29
CA LEU A 64 14.03 -4.91 -19.48
C LEU A 64 12.90 -4.78 -20.50
N THR A 65 11.65 -4.76 -20.04
CA THR A 65 10.48 -4.56 -20.91
C THR A 65 10.48 -3.18 -21.58
N ALA A 66 10.91 -2.14 -20.87
CA ALA A 66 11.01 -0.79 -21.42
C ALA A 66 12.13 -0.65 -22.46
N ILE A 67 13.25 -1.36 -22.30
CA ILE A 67 14.31 -1.43 -23.31
C ILE A 67 13.76 -2.11 -24.58
N SER A 68 13.05 -3.23 -24.44
CA SER A 68 12.39 -3.90 -25.58
C SER A 68 11.35 -3.00 -26.27
N MET A 69 10.52 -2.28 -25.49
CA MET A 69 9.57 -1.32 -26.04
C MET A 69 10.26 -0.15 -26.76
N SER A 70 11.39 0.30 -26.23
CA SER A 70 12.21 1.35 -26.84
C SER A 70 12.71 0.93 -28.22
N ALA A 71 13.19 -0.33 -28.36
CA ALA A 71 13.60 -0.88 -29.65
C ALA A 71 12.42 -0.90 -30.65
N ILE A 72 11.22 -1.31 -30.21
CA ILE A 72 10.00 -1.31 -31.04
C ILE A 72 9.65 0.11 -31.51
N ALA A 73 9.74 1.10 -30.62
CA ALA A 73 9.42 2.50 -30.93
C ALA A 73 10.43 3.16 -31.89
N THR A 74 11.68 2.68 -31.93
CA THR A 74 12.70 3.16 -32.87
C THR A 74 12.68 2.44 -34.21
N ASN A 75 11.93 1.34 -34.32
CA ASN A 75 11.86 0.54 -35.55
C ASN A 75 10.79 1.08 -36.51
N GLY A 76 11.23 1.79 -37.55
CA GLY A 76 10.35 2.32 -38.59
C GLY A 76 9.62 3.60 -38.17
N VAL A 77 8.64 4.02 -38.97
CA VAL A 77 7.87 5.24 -38.71
C VAL A 77 6.85 4.99 -37.59
N VAL A 78 6.92 5.76 -36.50
CA VAL A 78 5.98 5.63 -35.38
C VAL A 78 4.63 6.18 -35.80
N PRO A 79 3.59 5.34 -35.93
CA PRO A 79 2.30 5.82 -36.36
C PRO A 79 1.49 6.44 -35.21
N ALA A 80 0.57 7.33 -35.57
CA ALA A 80 -0.46 7.83 -34.66
C ALA A 80 -1.49 6.72 -34.40
N GLY A 81 -1.49 6.15 -33.19
CA GLY A 81 -2.43 5.07 -32.84
C GLY A 81 -2.18 4.38 -31.48
N GLY A 82 -1.23 4.87 -30.68
CA GLY A 82 -0.96 4.34 -29.35
C GLY A 82 -0.11 3.06 -29.35
N ALA A 83 -0.02 2.41 -28.18
CA ALA A 83 0.82 1.24 -27.96
C ALA A 83 0.46 0.05 -28.87
N TYR A 84 -0.84 -0.27 -29.00
CA TYR A 84 -1.29 -1.39 -29.82
C TYR A 84 -0.94 -1.22 -31.31
N TYR A 85 -1.19 -0.03 -31.86
CA TYR A 85 -0.92 0.24 -33.27
C TYR A 85 0.59 0.25 -33.58
N MET A 86 1.41 0.68 -32.62
CA MET A 86 2.87 0.60 -32.70
C MET A 86 3.36 -0.85 -32.71
N ILE A 87 2.89 -1.69 -31.79
CA ILE A 87 3.33 -3.10 -31.65
C ILE A 87 2.90 -3.93 -32.87
N SER A 88 1.62 -3.83 -33.27
CA SER A 88 1.06 -4.60 -34.39
C SER A 88 1.73 -4.30 -35.73
N ARG A 89 2.28 -3.09 -35.92
CA ARG A 89 3.01 -2.71 -37.15
C ARG A 89 4.45 -3.17 -37.16
N SER A 90 5.13 -3.17 -36.01
CA SER A 90 6.53 -3.58 -35.92
C SER A 90 6.72 -5.09 -35.80
N LEU A 91 5.81 -5.79 -35.12
CA LEU A 91 5.89 -7.25 -34.86
C LEU A 91 4.91 -8.08 -35.70
N GLY A 92 3.98 -7.44 -36.41
CA GLY A 92 2.94 -8.10 -37.18
C GLY A 92 1.62 -8.29 -36.43
N PRO A 93 0.54 -8.63 -37.16
CA PRO A 93 -0.83 -8.64 -36.63
C PRO A 93 -1.07 -9.76 -35.61
N GLU A 94 -0.40 -10.91 -35.74
CA GLU A 94 -0.56 -12.06 -34.83
C GLU A 94 -0.06 -11.73 -33.42
N PHE A 95 1.19 -11.23 -33.32
CA PHE A 95 1.76 -10.75 -32.06
C PHE A 95 1.01 -9.53 -31.52
N GLY A 96 0.65 -8.58 -32.40
CA GLY A 96 -0.12 -7.41 -32.02
C GLY A 96 -1.48 -7.77 -31.39
N GLY A 97 -2.21 -8.71 -32.00
CA GLY A 97 -3.50 -9.20 -31.50
C GLY A 97 -3.37 -9.89 -30.14
N ALA A 98 -2.43 -10.83 -29.99
CA ALA A 98 -2.23 -11.55 -28.74
C ALA A 98 -1.83 -10.62 -27.59
N VAL A 99 -0.84 -9.74 -27.80
CA VAL A 99 -0.41 -8.77 -26.79
C VAL A 99 -1.52 -7.76 -26.48
N GLY A 100 -2.27 -7.33 -27.49
CA GLY A 100 -3.39 -6.40 -27.35
C GLY A 100 -4.52 -6.94 -26.47
N ILE A 101 -4.91 -8.20 -26.66
CA ILE A 101 -5.96 -8.84 -25.85
C ILE A 101 -5.50 -9.00 -24.40
N CYS A 102 -4.27 -9.46 -24.17
CA CYS A 102 -3.71 -9.56 -22.82
C CYS A 102 -3.65 -8.20 -22.12
N PHE A 103 -3.24 -7.15 -22.84
CA PHE A 103 -3.19 -5.78 -22.32
C PHE A 103 -4.59 -5.23 -22.00
N TYR A 104 -5.58 -5.50 -22.86
CA TYR A 104 -6.98 -5.12 -22.62
C TYR A 104 -7.54 -5.78 -21.36
N LEU A 105 -7.37 -7.10 -21.20
CA LEU A 105 -7.83 -7.81 -20.00
C LEU A 105 -7.08 -7.31 -18.76
N GLY A 106 -5.76 -7.13 -18.83
CA GLY A 106 -4.96 -6.64 -17.72
C GLY A 106 -5.39 -5.25 -17.24
N THR A 107 -5.63 -4.31 -18.16
CA THR A 107 -6.12 -2.96 -17.82
C THR A 107 -7.55 -2.97 -17.28
N THR A 108 -8.40 -3.90 -17.77
CA THR A 108 -9.76 -4.10 -17.25
C THR A 108 -9.74 -4.56 -15.79
N TYR A 109 -8.95 -5.57 -15.45
CA TYR A 109 -8.79 -6.04 -14.07
C TYR A 109 -8.12 -5.00 -13.18
N ALA A 110 -7.15 -4.24 -13.69
CA ALA A 110 -6.53 -3.13 -12.96
C ALA A 110 -7.56 -2.03 -12.61
N GLY A 111 -8.47 -1.71 -13.53
CA GLY A 111 -9.59 -0.79 -13.27
C GLY A 111 -10.45 -1.24 -12.09
N ALA A 112 -10.81 -2.53 -12.04
CA ALA A 112 -11.54 -3.10 -10.90
C ALA A 112 -10.73 -3.03 -9.59
N MET A 113 -9.43 -3.32 -9.64
CA MET A 113 -8.53 -3.22 -8.49
C MET A 113 -8.49 -1.80 -7.90
N TYR A 114 -8.39 -0.77 -8.75
CA TYR A 114 -8.39 0.63 -8.28
C TYR A 114 -9.72 1.05 -7.65
N ILE A 115 -10.85 0.57 -8.17
CA ILE A 115 -12.19 0.81 -7.61
C ILE A 115 -12.31 0.16 -6.23
N LEU A 116 -11.89 -1.11 -6.09
CA LEU A 116 -11.90 -1.81 -4.81
C LEU A 116 -11.02 -1.12 -3.78
N GLY A 117 -9.81 -0.68 -4.16
CA GLY A 117 -8.92 0.07 -3.28
C GLY A 117 -9.50 1.42 -2.85
N ALA A 118 -10.22 2.12 -3.72
CA ALA A 118 -10.89 3.37 -3.37
C ALA A 118 -12.00 3.17 -2.34
N ILE A 119 -12.76 2.08 -2.44
CA ILE A 119 -13.85 1.75 -1.50
C ILE A 119 -13.29 1.27 -0.16
N GLU A 120 -12.23 0.46 -0.17
CA GLU A 120 -11.49 0.09 1.03
C GLU A 120 -11.05 1.34 1.79
N LEU A 121 -10.49 2.32 1.07
CA LEU A 121 -10.08 3.58 1.67
C LEU A 121 -11.26 4.39 2.23
N LEU A 122 -12.38 4.43 1.51
CA LEU A 122 -13.59 5.15 1.92
C LEU A 122 -14.22 4.53 3.18
N LEU A 123 -14.44 3.21 3.18
CA LEU A 123 -15.17 2.52 4.24
C LEU A 123 -14.31 2.32 5.50
N ILE A 124 -13.00 2.12 5.38
CA ILE A 124 -12.15 1.83 6.55
C ILE A 124 -11.61 3.12 7.18
N TYR A 125 -11.21 4.10 6.36
CA TYR A 125 -10.43 5.26 6.81
C TYR A 125 -11.19 6.59 6.77
N ILE A 126 -12.11 6.81 5.83
CA ILE A 126 -12.82 8.09 5.71
C ILE A 126 -14.12 8.08 6.52
N TYR A 127 -15.01 7.12 6.26
CA TYR A 127 -16.34 7.10 6.88
C TYR A 127 -16.84 5.66 7.14
N PRO A 128 -16.44 5.05 8.27
CA PRO A 128 -16.86 3.70 8.64
C PRO A 128 -18.36 3.56 8.95
N GLY A 129 -19.05 4.66 9.23
CA GLY A 129 -20.50 4.67 9.46
C GLY A 129 -21.35 4.47 8.21
N ALA A 130 -20.78 4.52 7.00
CA ALA A 130 -21.51 4.27 5.75
C ALA A 130 -21.71 2.78 5.43
N ALA A 131 -21.20 1.85 6.24
CA ALA A 131 -21.39 0.42 5.98
C ALA A 131 -22.89 0.07 6.02
N ILE A 132 -23.42 -0.48 4.92
CA ILE A 132 -24.83 -0.90 4.81
C ILE A 132 -25.05 -2.14 5.67
N PHE A 133 -24.08 -3.05 5.64
CA PHE A 133 -23.99 -4.19 6.54
C PHE A 133 -23.04 -3.82 7.68
N PRO A 134 -23.54 -3.43 8.87
CA PRO A 134 -22.68 -3.05 9.98
C PRO A 134 -21.86 -4.26 10.44
N LEU A 135 -20.61 -4.01 10.85
CA LEU A 135 -19.71 -5.04 11.41
C LEU A 135 -19.91 -5.23 12.93
N GLU A 136 -20.84 -4.49 13.53
CA GLU A 136 -21.01 -4.40 14.98
C GLU A 136 -21.69 -5.67 15.51
N GLY A 137 -20.96 -6.47 16.28
CA GLY A 137 -21.45 -7.71 16.89
C GLY A 137 -21.29 -8.99 16.05
N LEU A 138 -20.71 -8.92 14.84
CA LEU A 138 -20.41 -10.10 14.03
C LEU A 138 -19.01 -10.64 14.32
N GLU A 139 -18.86 -11.96 14.40
CA GLU A 139 -17.58 -12.62 14.70
C GLU A 139 -17.03 -13.37 13.47
N GLY A 140 -15.71 -13.27 13.29
CA GLY A 140 -14.96 -14.07 12.31
C GLY A 140 -15.50 -14.00 10.87
N ALA A 141 -15.89 -15.17 10.34
CA ALA A 141 -16.29 -15.34 8.94
C ALA A 141 -17.52 -14.50 8.54
N GLU A 142 -18.41 -14.19 9.48
CA GLU A 142 -19.60 -13.38 9.19
C GLU A 142 -19.26 -11.90 9.01
N ALA A 143 -18.28 -11.39 9.76
CA ALA A 143 -17.76 -10.04 9.61
C ALA A 143 -17.02 -9.86 8.27
N GLU A 144 -16.23 -10.87 7.86
CA GLU A 144 -15.59 -10.89 6.53
C GLU A 144 -16.63 -10.88 5.40
N ALA A 145 -17.69 -11.68 5.53
CA ALA A 145 -18.78 -11.72 4.55
C ALA A 145 -19.53 -10.38 4.45
N ALA A 146 -19.79 -9.72 5.58
CA ALA A 146 -20.41 -8.40 5.62
C ALA A 146 -19.52 -7.34 4.92
N LEU A 147 -18.22 -7.34 5.19
CA LEU A 147 -17.26 -6.45 4.53
C LEU A 147 -17.24 -6.67 3.01
N LEU A 148 -17.16 -7.93 2.56
CA LEU A 148 -17.18 -8.28 1.14
C LEU A 148 -18.47 -7.85 0.45
N ASN A 149 -19.62 -7.99 1.10
CA ASN A 149 -20.90 -7.54 0.57
C ASN A 149 -20.96 -6.01 0.46
N ASN A 150 -20.44 -5.27 1.45
CA ASN A 150 -20.29 -3.81 1.34
C ASN A 150 -19.42 -3.43 0.13
N MET A 151 -18.27 -4.09 -0.06
CA MET A 151 -17.39 -3.84 -1.21
C MET A 151 -18.08 -4.11 -2.55
N ARG A 152 -18.92 -5.14 -2.64
CA ARG A 152 -19.70 -5.46 -3.86
C ARG A 152 -20.70 -4.35 -4.19
N VAL A 153 -21.45 -3.86 -3.21
CA VAL A 153 -22.48 -2.84 -3.42
C VAL A 153 -21.84 -1.49 -3.77
N TYR A 154 -20.89 -1.01 -2.97
CA TYR A 154 -20.18 0.23 -3.28
C TYR A 154 -19.34 0.11 -4.56
N GLY A 155 -18.83 -1.09 -4.85
CA GLY A 155 -18.10 -1.43 -6.07
C GLY A 155 -18.90 -1.20 -7.33
N THR A 156 -20.11 -1.74 -7.38
CA THR A 156 -21.00 -1.58 -8.54
C THR A 156 -21.48 -0.14 -8.70
N ILE A 157 -21.76 0.56 -7.59
CA ILE A 157 -22.13 1.99 -7.61
C ILE A 157 -20.97 2.84 -8.16
N LEU A 158 -19.76 2.66 -7.65
CA LEU A 158 -18.60 3.44 -8.10
C LEU A 158 -18.25 3.11 -9.55
N LEU A 159 -18.30 1.84 -9.96
CA LEU A 159 -18.07 1.42 -11.34
C LEU A 159 -19.07 2.05 -12.32
N THR A 160 -20.36 2.02 -12.00
CA THR A 160 -21.41 2.61 -12.87
C THR A 160 -21.28 4.14 -12.94
N SER A 161 -20.89 4.80 -11.85
CA SER A 161 -20.61 6.24 -11.85
C SER A 161 -19.41 6.60 -12.74
N MET A 162 -18.31 5.83 -12.66
CA MET A 162 -17.12 6.05 -13.48
C MET A 162 -17.40 5.76 -14.97
N ALA A 163 -18.18 4.72 -15.26
CA ALA A 163 -18.62 4.41 -16.63
C ALA A 163 -19.42 5.58 -17.23
N THR A 164 -20.30 6.19 -16.43
CA THR A 164 -21.08 7.38 -16.85
C THR A 164 -20.17 8.57 -17.12
N VAL A 165 -19.19 8.85 -16.26
CA VAL A 165 -18.21 9.95 -16.46
C VAL A 165 -17.42 9.76 -17.76
N VAL A 166 -16.97 8.53 -18.03
CA VAL A 166 -16.26 8.22 -19.28
C VAL A 166 -17.16 8.39 -20.50
N PHE A 167 -18.44 8.01 -20.39
CA PHE A 167 -19.43 8.16 -21.46
C PHE A 167 -19.76 9.62 -21.78
N VAL A 168 -19.91 10.47 -20.76
CA VAL A 168 -20.17 11.92 -20.93
C VAL A 168 -19.00 12.63 -21.64
N GLY A 169 -17.77 12.18 -21.42
CA GLY A 169 -16.65 12.54 -22.29
C GLY A 169 -15.29 12.57 -21.61
N VAL A 170 -14.35 11.83 -22.20
CA VAL A 170 -12.94 11.72 -21.76
C VAL A 170 -12.15 13.03 -21.79
N LYS A 171 -12.69 14.10 -22.41
CA LYS A 171 -12.03 15.42 -22.49
C LYS A 171 -11.83 16.05 -21.11
N TYR A 172 -12.80 15.90 -20.21
CA TYR A 172 -12.70 16.43 -18.84
C TYR A 172 -11.66 15.67 -18.02
N VAL A 173 -11.64 14.34 -18.15
CA VAL A 173 -10.68 13.45 -17.48
C VAL A 173 -9.24 13.83 -17.86
N ASN A 174 -8.99 14.07 -19.15
CA ASN A 174 -7.67 14.47 -19.61
C ASN A 174 -7.21 15.84 -19.08
N LYS A 175 -8.15 16.78 -18.82
CA LYS A 175 -7.83 18.08 -18.25
C LYS A 175 -7.52 17.99 -16.74
N LEU A 176 -8.20 17.10 -16.02
CA LEU A 176 -7.99 16.86 -14.59
C LEU A 176 -6.77 15.96 -14.28
N ALA A 177 -6.21 15.27 -15.27
CA ALA A 177 -5.09 14.34 -15.07
C ALA A 177 -3.89 14.96 -14.33
N LEU A 178 -3.54 16.22 -14.63
CA LEU A 178 -2.46 16.92 -13.96
C LEU A 178 -2.75 17.18 -12.47
N VAL A 179 -4.02 17.39 -12.10
CA VAL A 179 -4.43 17.59 -10.70
C VAL A 179 -4.25 16.29 -9.92
N PHE A 180 -4.63 15.14 -10.49
CA PHE A 180 -4.41 13.84 -9.86
C PHE A 180 -2.92 13.53 -9.67
N LEU A 181 -2.10 13.85 -10.67
CA LEU A 181 -0.65 13.70 -10.57
C LEU A 181 -0.07 14.61 -9.47
N ALA A 182 -0.51 15.86 -9.37
CA ALA A 182 -0.06 16.77 -8.31
C ALA A 182 -0.43 16.24 -6.91
N CYS A 183 -1.64 15.69 -6.73
CA CYS A 183 -2.05 15.06 -5.48
C CYS A 183 -1.12 13.91 -5.08
N VAL A 184 -0.81 13.01 -6.02
CA VAL A 184 0.11 11.88 -5.79
C VAL A 184 1.51 12.38 -5.40
N ILE A 185 2.06 13.35 -6.11
CA ILE A 185 3.39 13.91 -5.80
C ILE A 185 3.39 14.55 -4.40
N LEU A 186 2.37 15.32 -4.05
CA LEU A 186 2.25 15.93 -2.72
C LEU A 186 2.16 14.87 -1.61
N SER A 187 1.43 13.77 -1.83
CA SER A 187 1.38 12.65 -0.89
C SER A 187 2.75 12.01 -0.70
N ILE A 188 3.52 11.79 -1.77
CA ILE A 188 4.88 11.25 -1.71
C ILE A 188 5.80 12.17 -0.90
N LEU A 189 5.75 13.48 -1.17
CA LEU A 189 6.55 14.47 -0.44
C LEU A 189 6.16 14.52 1.05
N ALA A 190 4.87 14.40 1.37
CA ALA A 190 4.39 14.33 2.75
C ALA A 190 4.92 13.09 3.49
N VAL A 191 4.97 11.93 2.83
CA VAL A 191 5.59 10.71 3.39
C VAL A 191 7.06 10.95 3.70
N TYR A 192 7.85 11.48 2.75
CA TYR A 192 9.27 11.77 2.99
C TYR A 192 9.49 12.82 4.09
N ALA A 193 8.66 13.87 4.12
CA ALA A 193 8.69 14.87 5.19
C ALA A 193 8.38 14.24 6.56
N GLY A 194 7.43 13.31 6.62
CA GLY A 194 7.10 12.54 7.82
C GLY A 194 8.26 11.66 8.31
N VAL A 195 8.96 10.98 7.39
CA VAL A 195 10.16 10.19 7.71
C VAL A 195 11.26 11.08 8.28
N ILE A 196 11.53 12.23 7.66
CA ILE A 196 12.54 13.18 8.14
C ILE A 196 12.13 13.78 9.50
N LYS A 197 10.85 14.12 9.69
CA LYS A 197 10.35 14.61 10.99
C LYS A 197 10.52 13.57 12.08
N THR A 198 10.23 12.29 11.78
CA THR A 198 10.41 11.17 12.73
C THR A 198 11.88 10.99 13.14
N ALA A 199 12.83 11.41 12.29
CA ALA A 199 14.24 11.44 12.63
C ALA A 199 14.59 12.47 13.72
N VAL A 200 13.78 13.54 13.85
CA VAL A 200 13.99 14.61 14.83
C VAL A 200 13.10 14.40 16.06
N ASP A 201 11.79 14.27 15.84
CA ASP A 201 10.75 14.08 16.85
C ASP A 201 9.85 12.91 16.44
N PRO A 202 10.01 11.72 17.04
CA PRO A 202 9.16 10.58 16.72
C PRO A 202 7.71 10.85 17.16
N PRO A 203 6.70 10.52 16.32
CA PRO A 203 5.31 10.64 16.73
C PRO A 203 4.93 9.52 17.71
N ASP A 204 4.13 9.85 18.72
CA ASP A 204 3.65 8.91 19.73
C ASP A 204 2.38 8.19 19.25
N PHE A 205 2.53 6.95 18.80
CA PHE A 205 1.43 6.05 18.44
C PHE A 205 1.47 4.82 19.36
N PRO A 206 0.77 4.83 20.51
CA PRO A 206 0.83 3.73 21.47
C PRO A 206 0.11 2.50 20.90
N VAL A 207 0.83 1.39 20.81
CA VAL A 207 0.25 0.06 20.48
C VAL A 207 0.09 -0.72 21.79
N CYS A 208 -1.10 -1.28 22.00
CA CYS A 208 -1.40 -2.07 23.19
C CYS A 208 -1.02 -3.53 23.00
N LEU A 209 -0.15 -4.04 23.89
CA LEU A 209 0.32 -5.42 23.87
C LEU A 209 -0.11 -6.14 25.14
N LEU A 210 -0.59 -7.37 25.00
CA LEU A 210 -0.80 -8.30 26.11
C LEU A 210 0.27 -9.39 26.04
N GLY A 211 1.34 -9.22 26.81
CA GLY A 211 2.53 -10.07 26.69
C GLY A 211 3.20 -9.88 25.32
N ASN A 212 3.17 -10.91 24.47
CA ASN A 212 3.69 -10.83 23.10
C ASN A 212 2.61 -10.62 22.03
N ARG A 213 1.31 -10.62 22.39
CA ARG A 213 0.19 -10.52 21.44
C ARG A 213 -0.30 -9.08 21.28
N THR A 214 -0.73 -8.74 20.08
CA THR A 214 -1.29 -7.42 19.74
C THR A 214 -2.80 -7.39 19.94
N LEU A 215 -3.30 -6.31 20.54
CA LEU A 215 -4.72 -6.09 20.80
C LEU A 215 -5.33 -5.10 19.80
N VAL A 216 -6.60 -5.31 19.48
CA VAL A 216 -7.38 -4.39 18.62
C VAL A 216 -7.76 -3.14 19.43
N TRP A 217 -7.19 -1.98 19.07
CA TRP A 217 -7.37 -0.74 19.84
C TRP A 217 -8.77 -0.12 19.74
N LYS A 218 -9.56 -0.43 18.71
CA LYS A 218 -10.87 0.20 18.46
C LYS A 218 -11.93 -0.11 19.52
N THR A 219 -11.69 -1.13 20.34
CA THR A 219 -12.68 -1.64 21.30
C THR A 219 -12.51 -1.04 22.69
N PHE A 220 -11.39 -0.38 23.02
CA PHE A 220 -11.11 0.17 24.35
C PHE A 220 -10.34 1.49 24.30
N ASP A 221 -10.64 2.39 25.24
CA ASP A 221 -10.06 3.74 25.28
C ASP A 221 -8.66 3.80 25.93
N VAL A 222 -8.38 2.93 26.91
CA VAL A 222 -7.15 2.96 27.71
C VAL A 222 -6.47 1.59 27.73
N CYS A 223 -5.20 1.54 27.33
CA CYS A 223 -4.34 0.35 27.43
C CYS A 223 -3.81 0.16 28.86
N ALA A 224 -4.72 0.01 29.82
CA ALA A 224 -4.38 -0.29 31.21
C ALA A 224 -5.47 -1.19 31.79
N LYS A 225 -5.13 -2.03 32.77
CA LYS A 225 -6.11 -2.87 33.47
C LYS A 225 -7.01 -2.07 34.42
N THR A 226 -6.46 -1.02 35.03
CA THR A 226 -7.10 -0.18 36.03
C THR A 226 -6.63 1.24 35.82
N VAL A 227 -7.53 2.20 36.05
CA VAL A 227 -7.23 3.63 36.05
C VAL A 227 -7.56 4.18 37.42
N GLU A 228 -6.67 5.01 37.96
CA GLU A 228 -6.94 5.76 39.18
C GLU A 228 -7.88 6.92 38.86
N SER A 229 -9.08 6.87 39.42
CA SER A 229 -10.05 7.97 39.40
C SER A 229 -10.08 8.65 40.76
N ALA A 230 -10.66 9.84 40.84
CA ALA A 230 -10.73 10.62 42.09
C ALA A 230 -11.40 9.86 43.25
N ASN A 231 -12.22 8.84 42.95
CA ASN A 231 -12.91 7.98 43.92
C ASN A 231 -12.27 6.59 44.13
N GLY A 232 -11.04 6.36 43.64
CA GLY A 232 -10.30 5.10 43.79
C GLY A 232 -9.93 4.42 42.47
N THR A 233 -9.41 3.19 42.55
CA THR A 233 -9.03 2.39 41.39
C THR A 233 -10.25 1.77 40.70
N VAL A 234 -10.50 2.16 39.45
CA VAL A 234 -11.61 1.66 38.65
C VAL A 234 -11.06 0.77 37.54
N THR A 235 -11.75 -0.33 37.24
CA THR A 235 -11.41 -1.23 36.13
C THR A 235 -11.77 -0.61 34.79
N THR A 236 -10.93 -0.82 33.78
CA THR A 236 -11.15 -0.27 32.42
C THR A 236 -12.07 -1.17 31.58
N GLN A 237 -12.51 -0.67 30.43
CA GLN A 237 -13.20 -1.49 29.41
C GLN A 237 -12.35 -2.68 28.94
N LEU A 238 -11.01 -2.54 28.93
CA LEU A 238 -10.11 -3.64 28.62
C LEU A 238 -10.26 -4.78 29.64
N TRP A 239 -10.43 -4.46 30.92
CA TRP A 239 -10.68 -5.46 31.95
C TRP A 239 -12.02 -6.18 31.75
N SER A 240 -13.10 -5.45 31.46
CA SER A 240 -14.43 -6.05 31.29
C SER A 240 -14.48 -6.99 30.09
N MET A 241 -13.74 -6.72 29.00
CA MET A 241 -13.62 -7.66 27.88
C MET A 241 -13.16 -9.04 28.34
N PHE A 242 -12.10 -9.11 29.14
CA PHE A 242 -11.49 -10.38 29.54
C PHE A 242 -12.09 -11.01 30.80
N CYS A 243 -12.87 -10.27 31.60
CA CYS A 243 -13.22 -10.71 32.96
C CYS A 243 -14.73 -10.72 33.32
N ASP A 244 -15.66 -10.19 32.52
CA ASP A 244 -17.03 -9.85 32.98
C ASP A 244 -18.21 -10.71 32.49
N SER A 245 -18.06 -12.02 32.27
CA SER A 245 -19.24 -12.89 32.12
C SER A 245 -19.05 -14.30 32.67
N SER A 246 -19.31 -14.48 33.98
CA SER A 246 -19.50 -15.76 34.72
C SER A 246 -18.35 -16.80 34.69
N PRO A 247 -18.14 -17.64 35.73
CA PRO A 247 -16.93 -18.46 35.86
C PRO A 247 -17.00 -19.77 35.05
N PRO A 248 -15.88 -20.37 34.58
CA PRO A 248 -14.53 -20.26 35.11
C PRO A 248 -13.48 -19.90 34.04
N GLN A 249 -12.97 -18.67 34.03
CA GLN A 249 -11.69 -18.37 33.39
C GLN A 249 -10.69 -17.88 34.44
N ARG A 250 -10.38 -18.77 35.39
CA ARG A 250 -9.27 -18.55 36.34
C ARG A 250 -7.95 -18.30 35.60
N HIS A 251 -7.79 -18.87 34.41
CA HIS A 251 -6.56 -18.78 33.62
C HIS A 251 -6.40 -17.44 32.87
N LEU A 252 -7.44 -16.90 32.24
CA LEU A 252 -7.39 -15.57 31.62
C LEU A 252 -7.18 -14.46 32.66
N ARG A 253 -7.83 -14.59 33.83
CA ARG A 253 -7.51 -13.77 35.02
C ARG A 253 -6.06 -13.93 35.47
N GLN A 254 -5.45 -15.12 35.35
CA GLN A 254 -4.03 -15.33 35.67
C GLN A 254 -3.11 -14.68 34.64
N VAL A 255 -3.44 -14.71 33.35
CA VAL A 255 -2.64 -14.05 32.29
C VAL A 255 -2.61 -12.53 32.49
N LEU A 256 -3.77 -11.90 32.70
CA LEU A 256 -3.87 -10.46 32.99
C LEU A 256 -3.36 -10.07 34.39
N ARG A 257 -3.39 -10.98 35.38
CA ARG A 257 -2.77 -10.75 36.69
C ARG A 257 -1.24 -10.87 36.66
N ARG A 258 -0.69 -11.71 35.78
CA ARG A 258 0.76 -11.96 35.68
C ARG A 258 1.50 -10.92 34.85
N LYS A 259 0.85 -10.27 33.88
CA LYS A 259 1.46 -9.21 33.06
C LYS A 259 0.57 -7.96 32.98
N GLN A 260 1.19 -6.81 33.19
CA GLN A 260 0.57 -5.52 32.87
C GLN A 260 0.47 -5.39 31.34
N PRO A 261 -0.66 -4.95 30.78
CA PRO A 261 -0.68 -4.53 29.38
C PRO A 261 0.28 -3.35 29.22
N ASP A 262 1.28 -3.51 28.37
CA ASP A 262 2.26 -2.47 28.09
C ASP A 262 1.84 -1.70 26.85
N SER A 263 1.82 -0.38 26.98
CA SER A 263 1.79 0.51 25.83
C SER A 263 3.23 0.70 25.35
N GLY A 264 3.48 0.41 24.07
CA GLY A 264 4.63 0.98 23.38
C GLY A 264 4.63 2.51 23.53
N PRO A 265 5.79 3.16 23.40
CA PRO A 265 6.16 4.38 24.12
C PRO A 265 5.13 5.52 24.06
N GLY A 266 4.88 6.07 25.26
CA GLY A 266 4.06 7.22 25.59
C GLY A 266 3.64 7.16 27.07
N HIS A 267 4.59 7.35 28.01
CA HIS A 267 4.39 7.24 29.47
C HIS A 267 3.97 8.60 30.10
N PRO A 268 3.27 8.66 31.27
CA PRO A 268 3.84 8.24 32.56
C PRO A 268 2.86 7.60 33.58
N GLY A 269 3.35 6.64 34.38
CA GLY A 269 2.71 6.26 35.65
C GLY A 269 2.96 4.81 36.11
N GLY A 270 3.83 4.63 37.11
CA GLY A 270 3.73 3.54 38.09
C GLY A 270 4.64 2.32 37.96
N HIS A 271 5.82 2.41 38.61
CA HIS A 271 6.65 1.34 39.20
C HIS A 271 7.67 0.56 38.33
N GLU A 272 8.89 1.11 38.34
CA GLU A 272 10.19 0.45 38.58
C GLU A 272 10.60 -0.78 37.75
N TRP A 273 11.41 -0.53 36.71
CA TRP A 273 12.23 -1.55 36.03
C TRP A 273 13.73 -1.24 36.16
N ASN A 274 14.47 -2.28 36.54
CA ASN A 274 15.93 -2.33 36.71
C ASN A 274 16.74 -1.83 35.48
N PRO A 275 17.95 -1.26 35.64
CA PRO A 275 18.61 -0.42 34.62
C PRO A 275 19.32 -1.15 33.45
N GLY A 276 19.04 -2.45 33.20
CA GLY A 276 19.83 -3.27 32.28
C GLY A 276 19.29 -3.44 30.85
N SER A 277 18.02 -3.11 30.60
CA SER A 277 17.36 -3.43 29.32
C SER A 277 16.44 -2.32 28.78
N ALA A 278 16.46 -1.14 29.41
CA ALA A 278 15.57 -0.03 29.07
C ALA A 278 16.12 0.80 27.89
N PHE A 279 15.43 0.67 26.76
CA PHE A 279 15.60 1.44 25.54
C PHE A 279 15.21 2.91 25.81
N TRP A 280 16.21 3.76 26.04
CA TRP A 280 16.06 5.19 26.36
C TRP A 280 15.19 5.94 25.35
N PHE A 281 13.92 6.20 25.66
CA PHE A 281 13.08 7.18 24.98
C PHE A 281 13.27 8.54 25.67
N GLY A 282 14.30 9.28 25.27
CA GLY A 282 14.57 10.63 25.79
C GLY A 282 15.57 11.38 24.92
N LYS A 283 15.09 12.48 24.32
CA LYS A 283 15.80 13.56 23.60
C LYS A 283 17.29 13.32 23.36
N ARG A 284 17.66 12.85 22.16
CA ARG A 284 19.05 12.91 21.67
C ARG A 284 19.12 12.76 20.15
N GLY A 285 19.22 13.89 19.45
CA GLY A 285 19.81 14.11 18.11
C GLY A 285 19.41 13.19 16.92
N VAL A 286 19.60 13.71 15.70
CA VAL A 286 19.37 12.97 14.43
C VAL A 286 20.06 11.59 14.42
N MET A 287 21.30 11.53 14.94
CA MET A 287 22.10 10.30 15.08
C MET A 287 21.41 9.18 15.88
N GLY A 288 20.62 9.53 16.90
CA GLY A 288 19.90 8.58 17.76
C GLY A 288 18.66 7.98 17.10
N SER A 289 18.00 8.75 16.22
CA SER A 289 16.83 8.27 15.48
C SER A 289 17.21 7.41 14.27
N VAL A 290 18.34 7.71 13.62
CA VAL A 290 18.93 6.86 12.56
C VAL A 290 19.35 5.51 13.13
N TYR A 291 20.03 5.49 14.27
CA TYR A 291 20.38 4.25 14.96
C TYR A 291 19.13 3.45 15.35
N ARG A 292 18.06 4.10 15.79
CA ARG A 292 16.79 3.46 16.16
C ARG A 292 16.02 2.88 14.97
N SER A 293 15.94 3.60 13.85
CA SER A 293 15.42 3.07 12.58
C SER A 293 16.27 1.89 12.09
N PHE A 294 17.60 1.99 12.22
CA PHE A 294 18.51 0.93 11.84
C PHE A 294 18.34 -0.33 12.72
N VAL A 295 18.22 -0.22 14.05
CA VAL A 295 17.96 -1.42 14.88
C VAL A 295 16.53 -1.95 14.74
N PHE A 296 15.55 -1.10 14.39
CA PHE A 296 14.21 -1.56 14.01
C PHE A 296 14.25 -2.39 12.73
N GLN A 297 15.00 -1.97 11.71
CA GLN A 297 15.20 -2.75 10.49
C GLN A 297 15.99 -4.03 10.75
N LEU A 298 16.99 -4.02 11.63
CA LEU A 298 17.72 -5.24 12.02
C LEU A 298 16.81 -6.29 12.68
N LYS A 299 15.80 -5.85 13.45
CA LYS A 299 14.80 -6.76 14.05
C LYS A 299 13.74 -7.26 13.05
N ASN A 300 13.53 -6.53 11.95
CA ASN A 300 12.60 -6.88 10.87
C ASN A 300 13.33 -7.35 9.59
N LEU A 301 14.59 -7.75 9.72
CA LEU A 301 15.44 -8.09 8.59
C LEU A 301 14.91 -9.31 7.83
N PHE A 302 14.40 -10.29 8.57
CA PHE A 302 13.76 -11.50 8.07
C PHE A 302 12.25 -11.43 8.26
N GLY A 303 11.52 -11.86 7.23
CA GLY A 303 10.07 -11.96 7.26
C GLY A 303 9.56 -13.08 8.16
N ASN A 304 8.30 -12.94 8.58
CA ASN A 304 7.52 -14.00 9.22
C ASN A 304 6.29 -14.22 8.37
N TYR A 305 6.20 -15.41 7.79
CA TYR A 305 5.02 -15.85 7.05
C TYR A 305 4.01 -16.45 8.03
N TYR A 306 2.77 -16.03 7.89
CA TYR A 306 1.64 -16.42 8.74
C TYR A 306 0.60 -17.18 7.94
N GLU A 307 -0.10 -18.10 8.59
CA GLU A 307 -1.34 -18.72 8.09
C GLU A 307 -2.55 -17.86 8.44
N LYS A 308 -3.67 -18.09 7.75
CA LYS A 308 -4.91 -17.33 8.02
C LYS A 308 -5.39 -17.63 9.43
N GLY A 309 -5.59 -16.59 10.24
CA GLY A 309 -6.06 -16.70 11.62
C GLY A 309 -4.95 -16.74 12.67
N ASP A 310 -3.68 -16.69 12.27
CA ASP A 310 -2.57 -16.63 13.23
C ASP A 310 -2.57 -15.31 14.03
N LEU A 311 -2.21 -15.39 15.31
CA LEU A 311 -2.04 -14.22 16.18
C LEU A 311 -0.76 -13.45 15.81
N ILE A 312 -0.88 -12.15 15.58
CA ILE A 312 0.30 -11.31 15.32
C ILE A 312 1.03 -11.05 16.63
N ALA A 313 2.13 -11.79 16.82
CA ALA A 313 2.95 -11.75 18.02
C ALA A 313 4.39 -11.27 17.79
N ARG A 314 4.98 -10.63 18.80
CA ARG A 314 6.35 -10.10 18.75
C ARG A 314 7.38 -11.17 19.17
N LYS A 315 8.33 -11.48 18.28
CA LYS A 315 9.34 -12.56 18.44
C LYS A 315 10.21 -12.51 19.71
N TYR A 316 10.45 -11.33 20.28
CA TYR A 316 11.45 -11.13 21.35
C TYR A 316 10.83 -10.82 22.71
N MET A 317 9.57 -11.20 22.93
CA MET A 317 8.91 -11.08 24.24
C MET A 317 8.31 -12.41 24.65
N ASP A 318 8.52 -12.80 25.90
CA ASP A 318 8.01 -14.07 26.43
C ASP A 318 6.48 -14.09 26.41
N SER A 319 5.89 -15.12 25.80
CA SER A 319 4.51 -15.53 26.05
C SER A 319 4.45 -16.56 27.17
N VAL A 320 3.40 -16.47 28.00
CA VAL A 320 2.94 -17.66 28.73
C VAL A 320 2.22 -18.53 27.70
N GLU A 321 2.64 -19.78 27.54
CA GLU A 321 1.94 -20.76 26.69
C GLU A 321 0.49 -20.89 27.16
N GLU A 322 -0.43 -20.69 26.21
CA GLU A 322 -1.85 -20.92 26.39
C GLU A 322 -2.09 -22.40 26.05
N GLN A 323 -2.39 -23.20 27.06
CA GLN A 323 -2.72 -24.61 26.86
C GLN A 323 -4.13 -24.70 26.29
N ASP A 324 -4.22 -24.94 24.98
CA ASP A 324 -5.38 -25.34 24.17
C ASP A 324 -6.76 -25.02 24.77
N GLN A 325 -7.25 -23.80 24.51
CA GLN A 325 -8.69 -23.56 24.38
C GLN A 325 -8.96 -23.06 22.96
N PRO A 326 -10.03 -23.55 22.28
CA PRO A 326 -10.43 -22.99 21.01
C PRO A 326 -10.62 -21.47 21.19
N LEU A 327 -10.22 -20.72 20.17
CA LEU A 327 -10.20 -19.26 20.12
C LEU A 327 -11.64 -18.69 20.22
N THR A 328 -12.31 -18.82 21.36
CA THR A 328 -13.70 -18.37 21.57
C THR A 328 -13.81 -16.85 21.71
N ASN A 329 -12.78 -16.09 21.31
CA ASN A 329 -12.69 -14.63 21.45
C ASN A 329 -11.66 -13.99 20.49
N SER A 330 -11.71 -14.36 19.21
CA SER A 330 -10.87 -13.84 18.13
C SER A 330 -10.91 -12.32 17.97
N ASN A 331 -12.02 -11.67 18.31
CA ASN A 331 -12.29 -10.25 18.04
C ASN A 331 -11.41 -9.26 18.84
N ARG A 332 -10.61 -9.75 19.79
CA ARG A 332 -9.80 -8.91 20.70
C ARG A 332 -8.35 -8.79 20.26
N TYR A 333 -7.88 -9.77 19.50
CA TYR A 333 -6.51 -9.85 19.03
C TYR A 333 -6.44 -9.47 17.55
N VAL A 334 -5.28 -8.96 17.13
CA VAL A 334 -5.02 -8.75 15.70
C VAL A 334 -4.56 -10.08 15.09
N LEU A 335 -5.31 -10.53 14.09
CA LEU A 335 -5.09 -11.79 13.39
C LEU A 335 -4.54 -11.57 11.97
N ALA A 336 -3.83 -12.55 11.45
CA ALA A 336 -3.43 -12.59 10.06
C ALA A 336 -4.66 -12.84 9.17
N ASP A 337 -4.96 -11.86 8.32
CA ASP A 337 -6.14 -11.85 7.44
C ASP A 337 -6.07 -12.93 6.33
N ILE A 338 -4.86 -13.19 5.82
CA ILE A 338 -4.60 -14.19 4.77
C ILE A 338 -3.30 -14.93 5.01
N ALA A 339 -3.25 -16.18 4.52
CA ALA A 339 -2.00 -16.92 4.46
C ALA A 339 -1.00 -16.20 3.54
N SER A 340 0.24 -16.08 4.00
CA SER A 340 1.26 -15.26 3.35
C SER A 340 2.48 -16.09 2.97
N PHE A 341 2.98 -15.92 1.76
CA PHE A 341 4.16 -16.61 1.24
C PHE A 341 4.80 -15.78 0.11
N PHE A 342 6.09 -16.00 -0.15
CA PHE A 342 6.89 -15.12 -1.01
C PHE A 342 6.26 -14.81 -2.39
N THR A 343 5.71 -15.81 -3.08
CA THR A 343 5.12 -15.62 -4.42
C THR A 343 3.79 -14.85 -4.38
N LEU A 344 3.01 -14.95 -3.30
CA LEU A 344 1.82 -14.12 -3.10
C LEU A 344 2.20 -12.65 -2.90
N LEU A 345 3.28 -12.37 -2.14
CA LEU A 345 3.78 -11.01 -1.96
C LEU A 345 4.25 -10.39 -3.29
N VAL A 346 4.93 -11.16 -4.14
CA VAL A 346 5.28 -10.73 -5.50
C VAL A 346 4.03 -10.37 -6.31
N GLY A 347 3.00 -11.23 -6.29
CA GLY A 347 1.75 -11.00 -7.01
C GLY A 347 0.98 -9.75 -6.55
N ILE A 348 1.01 -9.44 -5.25
CA ILE A 348 0.40 -8.22 -4.70
C ILE A 348 1.19 -6.97 -5.07
N TYR A 349 2.52 -7.04 -5.09
CA TYR A 349 3.37 -5.89 -5.40
C TYR A 349 3.45 -5.60 -6.90
N PHE A 350 3.43 -6.61 -7.77
CA PHE A 350 3.68 -6.46 -9.21
C PHE A 350 2.81 -5.40 -9.91
N PRO A 351 1.48 -5.26 -9.63
CA PRO A 351 0.66 -4.20 -10.21
C PRO A 351 1.22 -2.78 -10.01
N SER A 352 1.98 -2.53 -8.94
CA SER A 352 2.57 -1.22 -8.62
C SER A 352 3.66 -0.75 -9.59
N VAL A 353 4.29 -1.67 -10.31
CA VAL A 353 5.34 -1.34 -11.30
C VAL A 353 4.84 -1.43 -12.75
N THR A 354 3.55 -1.75 -12.95
CA THR A 354 2.92 -1.78 -14.28
C THR A 354 2.60 -0.37 -14.78
N GLY A 355 1.96 -0.24 -15.95
CA GLY A 355 1.59 1.07 -16.50
C GLY A 355 2.64 1.73 -17.40
N ILE A 356 3.76 1.07 -17.68
CA ILE A 356 4.84 1.58 -18.54
C ILE A 356 4.39 1.90 -19.99
N MET A 357 3.30 1.28 -20.45
CA MET A 357 2.73 1.52 -21.78
C MET A 357 1.92 2.82 -21.89
N ALA A 358 1.66 3.51 -20.77
CA ALA A 358 0.93 4.77 -20.81
C ALA A 358 1.65 5.86 -21.63
N GLY A 359 2.99 5.81 -21.70
CA GLY A 359 3.80 6.78 -22.43
C GLY A 359 3.69 6.69 -23.95
N SER A 360 3.36 5.52 -24.50
CA SER A 360 3.17 5.33 -25.94
C SER A 360 1.73 5.57 -26.39
N ASN A 361 0.77 5.68 -25.46
CA ASN A 361 -0.66 5.92 -25.80
C ASN A 361 -0.92 7.28 -26.46
N ARG A 362 -0.03 8.26 -26.29
CA ARG A 362 -0.11 9.59 -26.94
C ARG A 362 0.87 9.73 -28.11
N SER A 363 1.30 8.62 -28.73
CA SER A 363 2.32 8.62 -29.78
C SER A 363 2.04 9.58 -30.95
N GLY A 364 0.75 9.76 -31.30
CA GLY A 364 0.33 10.61 -32.42
C GLY A 364 0.44 12.12 -32.17
N ASP A 365 0.50 12.55 -30.90
CA ASP A 365 0.52 13.96 -30.51
C ASP A 365 1.96 14.44 -30.19
N LEU A 366 2.96 13.57 -30.27
CA LEU A 366 4.35 13.89 -29.93
C LEU A 366 5.07 14.61 -31.08
N ARG A 367 5.96 15.55 -30.73
CA ARG A 367 6.86 16.21 -31.71
C ARG A 367 7.77 15.22 -32.43
N ASP A 368 8.34 14.30 -31.66
CA ASP A 368 9.25 13.24 -32.11
C ASP A 368 9.01 12.03 -31.21
N ALA A 369 8.19 11.10 -31.69
CA ALA A 369 7.81 9.92 -30.93
C ALA A 369 8.97 8.91 -30.79
N GLN A 370 9.84 8.77 -31.81
CA GLN A 370 10.96 7.84 -31.82
C GLN A 370 11.97 8.16 -30.71
N LYS A 371 12.21 9.45 -30.45
CA LYS A 371 13.09 9.89 -29.36
C LYS A 371 12.36 10.02 -28.02
N SER A 372 11.13 10.53 -28.02
CA SER A 372 10.43 10.87 -26.77
C SER A 372 9.96 9.65 -25.99
N ILE A 373 9.48 8.59 -26.67
CA ILE A 373 9.00 7.38 -26.01
C ILE A 373 10.11 6.69 -25.20
N PRO A 374 11.27 6.34 -25.78
CA PRO A 374 12.31 5.64 -25.03
C PRO A 374 12.85 6.48 -23.87
N VAL A 375 13.16 7.76 -24.11
CA VAL A 375 13.72 8.65 -23.08
C VAL A 375 12.71 8.87 -21.95
N GLY A 376 11.44 9.13 -22.29
CA GLY A 376 10.39 9.40 -21.30
C GLY A 376 10.06 8.18 -20.44
N THR A 377 9.91 7.00 -21.05
CA THR A 377 9.56 5.77 -20.34
C THR A 377 10.69 5.28 -19.44
N ILE A 378 11.94 5.27 -19.93
CA ILE A 378 13.10 4.87 -19.12
C ILE A 378 13.31 5.83 -17.95
N ALA A 379 13.18 7.14 -18.18
CA ALA A 379 13.29 8.13 -17.10
C ALA A 379 12.19 7.96 -16.05
N ALA A 380 10.96 7.67 -16.46
CA ALA A 380 9.84 7.43 -15.55
C ALA A 380 10.09 6.19 -14.67
N ILE A 381 10.45 5.06 -15.27
CA ILE A 381 10.76 3.80 -14.54
C ILE A 381 11.95 3.97 -13.60
N THR A 382 12.97 4.70 -14.03
CA THR A 382 14.13 4.99 -13.18
C THR A 382 13.72 5.82 -11.97
N THR A 383 12.92 6.87 -12.18
CA THR A 383 12.40 7.71 -11.09
C THR A 383 11.57 6.90 -10.10
N THR A 384 10.64 6.07 -10.59
CA THR A 384 9.75 5.25 -9.74
C THR A 384 10.53 4.19 -8.99
N SER A 385 11.50 3.52 -9.63
CA SER A 385 12.36 2.53 -8.99
C SER A 385 13.21 3.14 -7.87
N ILE A 386 13.74 4.35 -8.07
CA ILE A 386 14.47 5.08 -7.02
C ILE A 386 13.54 5.38 -5.84
N VAL A 387 12.33 5.87 -6.09
CA VAL A 387 11.35 6.16 -5.02
C VAL A 387 10.99 4.89 -4.25
N CYS A 388 10.71 3.77 -4.93
CA CYS A 388 10.41 2.50 -4.29
C CYS A 388 11.57 1.99 -3.43
N ILE A 389 12.80 2.00 -3.95
CA ILE A 389 13.98 1.55 -3.21
C ILE A 389 14.26 2.47 -2.03
N LEU A 390 14.18 3.79 -2.22
CA LEU A 390 14.40 4.77 -1.15
C LEU A 390 13.35 4.64 -0.04
N SER A 391 12.10 4.28 -0.38
CA SER A 391 11.06 4.04 0.62
C SER A 391 11.31 2.82 1.51
N LEU A 392 12.21 1.90 1.10
CA LEU A 392 12.63 0.74 1.89
C LEU A 392 13.86 1.03 2.75
N LEU A 393 14.67 2.02 2.39
CA LEU A 393 15.88 2.40 3.11
C LEU A 393 15.55 3.33 4.28
N PRO A 394 16.27 3.23 5.43
CA PRO A 394 16.14 4.22 6.49
C PRO A 394 16.58 5.61 5.98
N PRO A 395 16.14 6.71 6.63
CA PRO A 395 16.68 8.03 6.33
C PRO A 395 18.19 7.99 6.54
N ALA A 396 18.94 8.02 5.45
CA ALA A 396 20.38 8.21 5.46
C ALA A 396 20.64 9.70 5.71
N GLY A 397 20.78 10.07 6.98
CA GLY A 397 21.05 11.45 7.40
C GLY A 397 21.77 11.48 8.72
#